data_AF-A0A2V9H2V4-F1
#
_entry.id   AF-A0A2V9H2V4-F1
#
_cell.length_a   1.000
_cell.length_b   1.000
_cell.length_c   1.000
_cell.angle_alpha   90.00
_cell.angle_beta   90.00
_cell.angle_gamma   90.00
#
_symmetry.space_group_name_H-M   'P 1'
#
loop_
_entity.id
_entity.type
_entity.pdbx_description
1 polymer ?
#
loop_
_entity_poly.entity_id
_entity_poly.type
_entity_poly.pdbx_seq_one_letter_code
_entity_poly.pdbx_strand_id
1 'polypeptide(L)'
;MLRRVLRFASQAAKAVHADLTLVDVIPASGSDLPIELDLEERLQSAKKEAASRGIEELQSAAISHARVSIAIGPIRDMLTEASRRMRADCW
;
A
#
# COMPACT_ATOMS: atom_id res chain seq x y z
N MET A 1 3.09 -13.64 9.11
CA MET A 1 4.06 -13.70 7.99
C MET A 1 4.49 -12.30 7.54
N LEU A 2 3.54 -11.40 7.25
CA LEU A 2 3.80 -10.04 6.75
C LEU A 2 4.75 -9.19 7.62
N ARG A 3 4.61 -9.21 8.94
CA ARG A 3 5.53 -8.53 9.89
C ARG A 3 7.00 -8.92 9.70
N ARG A 4 7.28 -10.20 9.40
CA ARG A 4 8.65 -10.70 9.20
C ARG A 4 9.23 -10.17 7.88
N VAL A 5 8.42 -10.10 6.84
CA VAL A 5 8.80 -9.54 5.53
C VAL A 5 9.10 -8.05 5.66
N LEU A 6 8.22 -7.28 6.30
CA LEU A 6 8.45 -5.85 6.49
C LEU A 6 9.71 -5.57 7.32
N ARG A 7 9.94 -6.32 8.40
CA ARG A 7 11.15 -6.18 9.20
C ARG A 7 12.41 -6.47 8.39
N PHE A 8 12.39 -7.52 7.56
CA PHE A 8 13.51 -7.87 6.69
C PHE A 8 13.78 -6.77 5.65
N ALA A 9 12.74 -6.33 4.93
CA ALA A 9 12.87 -5.25 3.94
C ALA A 9 13.38 -3.96 4.59
N SER A 10 12.89 -3.62 5.78
CA SER A 10 13.35 -2.44 6.54
C SER A 10 14.81 -2.54 6.95
N GLN A 11 15.28 -3.72 7.37
CA GLN A 11 16.67 -3.95 7.72
C GLN A 11 17.58 -3.92 6.48
N ALA A 12 17.15 -4.54 5.38
CA ALA A 12 17.88 -4.52 4.12
C ALA A 12 18.04 -3.09 3.60
N ALA A 13 16.94 -2.32 3.54
CA ALA A 13 16.97 -0.93 3.10
C ALA A 13 17.88 -0.06 3.98
N LYS A 14 17.84 -0.23 5.32
CA LYS A 14 18.75 0.45 6.23
C LYS A 14 20.22 0.09 5.98
N ALA A 15 20.53 -1.18 5.73
CA ALA A 15 21.90 -1.64 5.51
C ALA A 15 22.54 -1.05 4.24
N VAL A 16 21.73 -0.75 3.22
CA VAL A 16 22.20 -0.16 1.95
C VAL A 16 21.84 1.32 1.79
N HIS A 17 21.32 1.97 2.84
CA HIS A 17 20.82 3.35 2.80
C HIS A 17 19.81 3.61 1.67
N ALA A 18 18.96 2.63 1.36
CA ALA A 18 17.91 2.76 0.37
C ALA A 18 16.60 3.30 0.97
N ASP A 19 15.84 4.01 0.14
CA ASP A 19 14.48 4.41 0.48
C ASP A 19 13.53 3.21 0.37
N LEU A 20 12.80 2.92 1.45
CA LEU A 20 11.78 1.88 1.47
C LEU A 20 10.38 2.49 1.48
N THR A 21 9.52 2.01 0.59
CA THR A 21 8.10 2.35 0.58
C THR A 21 7.25 1.09 0.51
N LEU A 22 6.22 1.04 1.35
CA LEU A 22 5.18 0.02 1.34
C LEU A 22 4.05 0.50 0.43
N VAL A 23 3.70 -0.33 -0.55
CA VAL A 23 2.54 -0.11 -1.43
C VAL A 23 1.48 -1.14 -1.07
N ASP A 24 0.32 -0.67 -0.60
CA ASP A 24 -0.85 -1.50 -0.39
C ASP A 24 -1.85 -1.27 -1.51
N VAL A 25 -2.27 -2.34 -2.18
CA VAL A 25 -3.22 -2.26 -3.29
C VAL A 25 -4.52 -2.94 -2.89
N ILE A 26 -5.57 -2.13 -2.76
CA ILE A 26 -6.93 -2.59 -2.55
C ILE A 26 -7.53 -2.91 -3.93
N PRO A 27 -7.87 -4.17 -4.23
CA PRO A 27 -8.51 -4.49 -5.51
C PRO A 27 -9.80 -3.69 -5.64
N ALA A 28 -9.99 -3.02 -6.79
CA ALA A 28 -11.28 -2.42 -7.09
C ALA A 28 -12.33 -3.54 -7.10
N SER A 29 -13.36 -3.40 -6.26
CA SER A 29 -14.50 -4.30 -6.32
C SER A 29 -15.20 -4.03 -7.65
N GLY A 30 -15.21 -5.00 -8.56
CA GLY A 30 -15.96 -4.93 -9.81
C GLY A 30 -17.46 -5.02 -9.55
N SER A 31 -18.03 -4.10 -8.78
CA SER A 31 -19.49 -4.02 -8.71
C SER A 31 -19.95 -3.42 -10.03
N ASP A 32 -20.42 -4.27 -10.94
CA ASP A 32 -21.15 -3.89 -12.17
C ASP A 32 -22.50 -3.19 -11.87
N LEU A 33 -22.80 -2.96 -10.60
CA LEU A 33 -23.97 -2.20 -10.17
C LEU A 33 -23.66 -0.71 -10.31
N PRO A 34 -24.54 0.09 -10.95
CA PRO A 34 -24.41 1.54 -10.96
C PRO A 34 -24.61 2.06 -9.54
N ILE A 35 -23.52 2.17 -8.79
CA ILE A 35 -23.47 2.84 -7.50
C ILE A 35 -23.35 4.33 -7.79
N GLU A 36 -24.08 5.15 -7.02
CA GLU A 36 -23.98 6.60 -7.09
C GLU A 36 -22.53 7.04 -6.79
N LEU A 37 -22.00 7.99 -7.59
CA LEU A 37 -20.59 8.40 -7.51
C LEU A 37 -20.15 8.81 -6.09
N ASP A 38 -21.01 9.52 -5.35
CA ASP A 38 -20.75 9.91 -3.95
C ASP A 38 -20.60 8.70 -3.02
N LEU A 39 -21.45 7.69 -3.20
CA LEU A 39 -21.43 6.48 -2.37
C LEU A 39 -20.18 5.65 -2.66
N GLU A 40 -19.76 5.58 -3.93
CA GLU A 40 -18.53 4.90 -4.32
C GLU A 40 -17.29 5.62 -3.75
N GLU A 41 -17.21 6.96 -3.85
CA GLU A 41 -16.11 7.74 -3.27
C GLU A 41 -16.00 7.56 -1.75
N ARG A 42 -17.14 7.54 -1.05
CA ARG A 42 -17.20 7.29 0.39
C ARG A 42 -16.77 5.88 0.75
N LEU A 43 -17.19 4.88 -0.02
CA LEU A 43 -16.79 3.49 0.18
C LEU A 43 -15.28 3.32 -0.01
N GLN A 44 -14.73 3.91 -1.08
CA GLN A 44 -13.30 3.86 -1.35
C GLN A 44 -12.49 4.61 -0.28
N SER A 45 -12.98 5.74 0.22
CA SER A 45 -12.34 6.47 1.33
C SER A 45 -12.31 5.63 2.61
N ALA A 46 -13.43 4.98 2.97
CA ALA A 46 -13.48 4.09 4.13
C ALA A 46 -12.53 2.89 4.00
N LYS A 47 -12.41 2.32 2.80
CA LYS A 47 -11.43 1.25 2.50
C LYS A 47 -10.00 1.74 2.71
N LYS A 48 -9.64 2.93 2.22
CA LYS A 48 -8.31 3.52 2.44
C LYS A 48 -8.03 3.76 3.91
N GLU A 49 -8.99 4.30 4.67
CA GLU A 49 -8.80 4.52 6.11
C GLU A 49 -8.58 3.23 6.88
N ALA A 50 -9.35 2.18 6.58
CA ALA A 50 -9.16 0.88 7.20
C ALA A 50 -7.79 0.28 6.88
N ALA A 51 -7.34 0.40 5.63
CA ALA A 51 -6.01 -0.03 5.21
C ALA A 51 -4.90 0.77 5.91
N SER A 52 -5.04 2.11 5.99
CA SER A 52 -4.08 2.97 6.71
C SER A 52 -3.89 2.52 8.16
N ARG A 53 -4.99 2.31 8.90
CA ARG A 53 -4.94 1.84 10.29
C ARG A 53 -4.23 0.48 10.41
N GLY A 54 -4.56 -0.47 9.53
CA GLY A 54 -3.91 -1.78 9.52
C GLY A 54 -2.41 -1.72 9.22
N ILE A 55 -2.00 -0.81 8.33
CA ILE A 55 -0.59 -0.61 8.00
C ILE A 55 0.15 0.06 9.16
N GLU A 56 -0.43 1.05 9.82
CA GLU A 56 0.16 1.69 11.01
C GLU A 56 0.45 0.68 12.12
N GLU A 57 -0.50 -0.20 12.40
CA GLU A 57 -0.32 -1.30 13.37
C GLU A 57 0.84 -2.23 12.96
N LEU A 58 0.91 -2.57 11.67
CA LEU A 58 1.94 -3.44 11.13
C LEU A 58 3.34 -2.79 11.15
N GLN A 59 3.42 -1.49 10.87
CA GLN A 59 4.64 -0.70 10.94
C GLN A 59 5.15 -0.58 12.38
N SER A 60 4.24 -0.29 13.33
CA SER A 60 4.55 -0.27 14.76
C SER A 60 5.10 -1.62 15.23
N ALA A 61 4.43 -2.73 14.87
CA ALA A 61 4.88 -4.07 15.24
C ALA A 61 6.21 -4.49 14.57
N ALA A 62 6.57 -3.88 13.43
CA ALA A 62 7.81 -4.17 12.70
C ALA A 62 8.95 -3.18 12.98
N ILE A 63 8.69 -2.11 13.76
CA ILE A 63 9.61 -0.97 13.97
C ILE A 63 10.10 -0.41 12.62
N SER A 64 9.16 -0.24 11.69
CA SER A 64 9.41 0.32 10.36
C SER A 64 8.79 1.70 10.25
N HIS A 65 9.48 2.62 9.57
CA HIS A 65 9.00 3.96 9.24
C HIS A 65 8.99 4.17 7.71
N ALA A 66 8.81 3.08 6.95
CA ALA A 66 8.72 3.15 5.50
C ALA A 66 7.57 4.09 5.10
N ARG A 67 7.74 4.82 3.99
CA ARG A 67 6.60 5.58 3.44
C ARG A 67 5.51 4.61 3.03
N VAL A 68 4.24 5.01 3.13
CA VAL A 68 3.09 4.18 2.77
C VAL A 68 2.35 4.83 1.61
N SER A 69 2.02 4.05 0.60
CA SER A 69 1.14 4.44 -0.49
C SER A 69 0.00 3.43 -0.60
N ILE A 70 -1.24 3.93 -0.57
CA ILE A 70 -2.44 3.09 -0.70
C ILE A 70 -3.09 3.41 -2.05
N ALA A 71 -3.21 2.39 -2.89
CA ALA A 71 -3.79 2.49 -4.21
C ALA A 71 -5.03 1.58 -4.31
N ILE A 72 -5.96 1.96 -5.19
CA ILE A 72 -7.15 1.15 -5.45
C ILE A 72 -7.24 0.91 -6.94
N GLY A 73 -7.37 -0.35 -7.33
CA GLY A 73 -7.42 -0.73 -8.74
C GLY A 73 -6.85 -2.12 -8.99
N PRO A 74 -6.64 -2.48 -10.27
CA PRO A 74 -5.97 -3.72 -10.64
C PRO A 74 -4.55 -3.75 -10.05
N ILE A 75 -4.22 -4.84 -9.34
CA ILE A 75 -2.96 -4.97 -8.59
C ILE A 75 -1.74 -4.66 -9.46
N ARG A 76 -1.66 -5.28 -10.62
CA ARG A 76 -0.52 -5.11 -11.55
C ARG A 76 -0.36 -3.66 -12.00
N ASP A 77 -1.46 -3.00 -12.34
CA ASP A 77 -1.44 -1.65 -12.87
C ASP A 77 -1.02 -0.65 -11.78
N MET A 78 -1.57 -0.82 -10.58
CA MET A 78 -1.25 0.02 -9.43
C MET A 78 0.21 -0.15 -8.97
N LEU A 79 0.73 -1.38 -8.94
CA LEU A 79 2.14 -1.64 -8.61
C LEU A 79 3.08 -1.08 -9.68
N THR A 80 2.72 -1.22 -10.97
CA THR A 80 3.52 -0.68 -12.08
C THR A 80 3.58 0.84 -12.02
N GLU A 81 2.44 1.49 -11.78
CA GLU A 81 2.34 2.95 -11.66
C GLU A 81 3.08 3.46 -10.42
N ALA A 82 2.92 2.81 -9.28
CA ALA A 82 3.66 3.13 -8.06
C ALA A 82 5.17 3.03 -8.30
N SER A 83 5.65 1.93 -8.90
CA SER A 83 7.06 1.74 -9.22
C SER A 83 7.61 2.86 -10.10
N ARG A 84 6.84 3.29 -11.11
CA ARG A 84 7.22 4.42 -11.99
C ARG A 84 7.31 5.74 -11.26
N ARG A 85 6.28 6.10 -10.48
CA ARG A 85 6.24 7.36 -9.72
C ARG A 85 7.38 7.47 -8.73
N MET A 86 7.72 6.35 -8.12
CA MET A 86 8.72 6.25 -7.07
C MET A 86 10.12 6.03 -7.60
N ARG A 87 10.26 5.79 -8.92
CA ARG A 87 11.51 5.40 -9.57
C ARG A 87 12.15 4.20 -8.85
N ALA A 88 11.32 3.22 -8.50
CA ALA A 88 11.75 2.06 -7.75
C ALA A 88 12.71 1.21 -8.59
N ASP A 89 13.89 0.91 -8.03
CA ASP A 89 14.88 0.05 -8.67
C ASP A 89 14.48 -1.45 -8.56
N CYS A 90 13.68 -1.81 -7.56
CA CYS A 90 13.13 -3.15 -7.35
C CYS A 90 11.80 -3.09 -6.58
N TRP A 91 10.94 -4.10 -6.79
CA TRP A 91 9.65 -4.27 -6.14
C TRP A 91 9.30 -5.75 -5.95
#